data_AF-A0A2Z6RB39-F1
#
_entry.id   AF-A0A2Z6RB39-F1
#
_cell.length_a   1.000
_cell.length_b   1.000
_cell.length_c   1.000
_cell.angle_alpha   90.00
_cell.angle_beta   90.00
_cell.angle_gamma   90.00
#
_symmetry.space_group_name_H-M   'P 1'
#
loop_
_entity.id
_entity.type
_entity.pdbx_description
1 polymer ?
#
loop_
_entity_poly.entity_id
_entity_poly.type
_entity_poly.pdbx_seq_one_letter_code
_entity_poly.pdbx_strand_id
1 'polypeptide(L)'
;MKPKSNVAPSRKDQKIIFNSDRVALFASWIDKKDSSYYNNKKPPYEFKLLHNSSRNGFNAASFHKNCDNKGATIWVAIIQGSTQLIGGYNPRDWSGKGSKDTTNSFLFNFTDVNNIFSAKFGLLNNQSDQWQLAIHCYSNEGPSI
;
A
#
# COMPACT_ATOMS: atom_id res chain seq x y z
N MET A 1 0.01 -13.93 -19.56
CA MET A 1 -1.23 -14.37 -18.89
C MET A 1 -2.23 -13.22 -18.92
N LYS A 2 -3.46 -13.43 -19.42
CA LYS A 2 -4.53 -12.43 -19.28
C LYS A 2 -5.14 -12.57 -17.88
N PRO A 3 -5.23 -11.51 -17.05
CA PRO A 3 -5.94 -11.61 -15.79
C PRO A 3 -7.43 -11.81 -16.10
N LYS A 4 -7.98 -12.97 -15.71
CA LYS A 4 -9.40 -13.28 -15.82
C LYS A 4 -10.01 -13.36 -14.41
N SER A 5 -10.48 -12.23 -13.92
CA SER A 5 -11.89 -11.95 -13.57
C SER A 5 -11.93 -10.64 -12.79
N ASN A 6 -12.58 -9.62 -13.35
CA ASN A 6 -12.82 -8.33 -12.72
C ASN A 6 -13.97 -8.46 -11.71
N VAL A 7 -13.81 -9.29 -10.67
CA VAL A 7 -14.74 -9.25 -9.55
C VAL A 7 -14.35 -8.05 -8.69
N ALA A 8 -15.27 -7.11 -8.53
CA ALA A 8 -15.04 -6.00 -7.63
C ALA A 8 -14.87 -6.48 -6.20
N PRO A 9 -13.84 -6.03 -5.44
CA PRO A 9 -13.82 -6.19 -4.01
C PRO A 9 -15.14 -5.64 -3.51
N SER A 10 -15.90 -6.53 -2.90
CA SER A 10 -17.17 -6.21 -2.30
C SER A 10 -16.97 -5.11 -1.26
N ARG A 11 -18.04 -4.42 -0.89
CA ARG A 11 -18.01 -3.50 0.27
C ARG A 11 -17.47 -4.20 1.54
N LYS A 12 -17.63 -5.53 1.64
CA LYS A 12 -17.05 -6.33 2.72
C LYS A 12 -15.53 -6.37 2.62
N ASP A 13 -14.96 -6.57 1.44
CA ASP A 13 -13.51 -6.65 1.24
C ASP A 13 -12.82 -5.31 1.56
N GLN A 14 -13.43 -4.17 1.18
CA GLN A 14 -12.90 -2.85 1.54
C GLN A 14 -12.87 -2.63 3.05
N LYS A 15 -13.95 -3.03 3.74
CA LYS A 15 -14.05 -2.95 5.21
C LYS A 15 -13.13 -3.93 5.91
N ILE A 16 -12.93 -5.11 5.31
CA ILE A 16 -11.98 -6.12 5.78
C ILE A 16 -10.56 -5.60 5.65
N ILE A 17 -10.21 -4.85 4.59
CA ILE A 17 -8.85 -4.33 4.40
C ILE A 17 -8.58 -3.10 5.31
N PHE A 18 -9.50 -2.14 5.34
CA PHE A 18 -9.34 -0.89 6.09
C PHE A 18 -10.37 -0.78 7.22
N ASN A 19 -10.12 -1.49 8.31
CA ASN A 19 -10.79 -1.26 9.59
C ASN A 19 -9.96 -0.30 10.47
N SER A 20 -10.55 0.18 11.55
CA SER A 20 -9.92 1.14 12.46
C SER A 20 -8.63 0.63 13.09
N ASP A 21 -8.52 -0.68 13.33
CA ASP A 21 -7.32 -1.29 13.91
C ASP A 21 -6.14 -1.25 12.93
N ARG A 22 -6.37 -1.57 11.65
CA ARG A 22 -5.31 -1.48 10.63
C ARG A 22 -4.94 -0.04 10.30
N VAL A 23 -5.88 0.88 10.36
CA VAL A 23 -5.58 2.31 10.24
C VAL A 23 -4.62 2.76 11.34
N ALA A 24 -4.86 2.36 12.60
CA ALA A 24 -3.95 2.64 13.71
C ALA A 24 -2.59 1.95 13.56
N LEU A 25 -2.57 0.70 13.10
CA LEU A 25 -1.34 -0.04 12.83
C LEU A 25 -0.47 0.65 11.75
N PHE A 26 -1.07 0.98 10.61
CA PHE A 26 -0.38 1.68 9.53
C PHE A 26 0.11 3.06 9.96
N ALA A 27 -0.69 3.78 10.75
CA ALA A 27 -0.27 5.06 11.31
C ALA A 27 0.99 4.90 12.18
N SER A 28 1.04 3.86 13.03
CA SER A 28 2.20 3.59 13.88
C SER A 28 3.44 3.30 13.03
N TRP A 29 3.30 2.51 11.96
CA TRP A 29 4.42 2.20 11.07
C TRP A 29 4.90 3.41 10.25
N ILE A 30 3.99 4.27 9.79
CA ILE A 30 4.35 5.52 9.08
C ILE A 30 5.23 6.41 9.97
N ASP A 31 4.87 6.55 11.25
CA ASP A 31 5.63 7.33 12.23
C ASP A 31 6.84 6.59 12.83
N LYS A 32 7.14 5.37 12.34
CA LYS A 32 8.20 4.49 12.84
C LYS A 32 8.10 4.23 14.34
N LYS A 33 6.88 4.04 14.83
CA LYS A 33 6.54 3.67 16.20
C LYS A 33 6.20 2.19 16.29
N ASP A 34 6.18 1.69 17.53
CA ASP A 34 5.70 0.34 17.82
C ASP A 34 4.25 0.17 17.33
N SER A 35 3.92 -1.04 16.88
CA SER A 35 2.61 -1.37 16.28
C SER A 35 1.40 -1.01 17.14
N SER A 36 1.57 -0.89 18.46
CA SER A 36 0.54 -0.54 19.44
C SER A 36 0.51 0.94 19.85
N TYR A 37 1.35 1.79 19.26
CA TYR A 37 1.49 3.20 19.65
C TYR A 37 0.19 3.99 19.48
N TYR A 38 -0.42 3.93 18.30
CA TYR A 38 -1.75 4.49 18.08
C TYR A 38 -2.84 3.45 18.36
N ASN A 39 -3.98 3.94 18.87
CA ASN A 39 -5.19 3.15 19.04
C ASN A 39 -6.24 3.50 17.98
N ASN A 40 -7.24 2.62 17.86
CA ASN A 40 -8.30 2.70 16.87
C ASN A 40 -9.38 3.78 17.15
N LYS A 41 -9.30 4.51 18.27
CA LYS A 41 -10.31 5.51 18.67
C LYS A 41 -10.12 6.85 17.96
N LYS A 42 -8.87 7.27 17.80
CA LYS A 42 -8.52 8.55 17.17
C LYS A 42 -7.17 8.45 16.45
N PRO A 43 -7.13 7.79 15.28
CA PRO A 43 -5.90 7.71 14.50
C PRO A 43 -5.48 9.12 14.03
N PRO A 44 -4.17 9.36 13.88
CA PRO A 44 -3.63 10.66 13.46
C PRO A 44 -3.84 10.95 11.96
N TYR A 45 -4.19 9.92 11.17
CA TYR A 45 -4.37 10.01 9.73
C TYR A 45 -5.76 9.56 9.30
N GLU A 46 -6.27 10.20 8.25
CA GLU A 46 -7.42 9.75 7.49
C GLU A 46 -6.96 9.11 6.18
N PHE A 47 -7.33 7.85 5.96
CA PHE A 47 -7.04 7.15 4.71
C PHE A 47 -8.18 7.35 3.71
N LYS A 48 -7.88 7.99 2.58
CA LYS A 48 -8.82 8.18 1.47
C LYS A 48 -8.53 7.21 0.34
N LEU A 49 -9.56 6.47 -0.10
CA LEU A 49 -9.43 5.59 -1.27
C LEU A 49 -9.20 6.44 -2.54
N LEU A 50 -8.04 6.25 -3.17
CA LEU A 50 -7.67 6.91 -4.43
C LEU A 50 -8.02 6.06 -5.65
N HIS A 51 -7.64 4.79 -5.62
CA HIS A 51 -7.79 3.87 -6.74
C HIS A 51 -8.24 2.49 -6.24
N ASN A 52 -9.16 1.87 -6.97
CA ASN A 52 -9.57 0.49 -6.77
C ASN A 52 -9.56 -0.24 -8.12
N SER A 53 -8.70 -1.23 -8.27
CA SER A 53 -8.43 -1.90 -9.55
C SER A 53 -9.67 -2.51 -10.21
N SER A 54 -10.67 -2.90 -9.42
CA SER A 54 -11.91 -3.41 -10.00
C SER A 54 -12.91 -2.36 -10.46
N ARG A 55 -12.87 -1.16 -9.86
CA ARG A 55 -13.75 -0.05 -10.21
C ARG A 55 -13.13 0.78 -11.32
N ASN A 56 -11.80 0.87 -11.33
CA ASN A 56 -11.04 1.76 -12.20
C ASN A 56 -10.25 1.02 -13.28
N GLY A 57 -10.18 -0.31 -13.20
CA GLY A 57 -9.32 -1.14 -14.04
C GLY A 57 -7.95 -1.39 -13.42
N PHE A 58 -7.35 -2.54 -13.74
CA PHE A 58 -6.01 -2.89 -13.29
C PHE A 58 -4.98 -2.55 -14.37
N ASN A 59 -4.68 -1.26 -14.54
CA ASN A 59 -3.67 -0.77 -15.47
C ASN A 59 -3.03 0.53 -14.99
N ALA A 60 -1.78 0.77 -15.42
CA ALA A 60 -1.00 1.94 -15.04
C ALA A 60 -1.69 3.28 -15.36
N ALA A 61 -2.32 3.40 -16.54
CA ALA A 61 -3.00 4.64 -16.93
C ALA A 61 -4.12 5.03 -15.95
N SER A 62 -4.94 4.08 -15.52
CA SER A 62 -5.99 4.29 -14.53
C SER A 62 -5.46 4.51 -13.11
N PHE A 63 -4.30 3.94 -12.79
CA PHE A 63 -3.61 4.17 -11.54
C PHE A 63 -3.08 5.61 -11.48
N HIS A 64 -2.27 6.03 -12.45
CA HIS A 64 -1.68 7.36 -12.52
C HIS A 64 -2.75 8.47 -12.58
N LYS A 65 -3.84 8.25 -13.33
CA LYS A 65 -4.99 9.18 -13.34
C LYS A 65 -5.52 9.49 -11.94
N ASN A 66 -5.49 8.51 -11.03
CA ASN A 66 -6.07 8.62 -9.70
C ASN A 66 -5.04 8.94 -8.60
N CYS A 67 -3.80 8.47 -8.74
CA CYS A 67 -2.77 8.47 -7.70
C CYS A 67 -1.68 9.53 -7.88
N ASP A 68 -1.54 10.10 -9.08
CA ASP A 68 -0.55 11.17 -9.30
C ASP A 68 -0.90 12.43 -8.52
N ASN A 69 0.13 13.10 -8.01
CA ASN A 69 0.02 14.32 -7.22
C ASN A 69 -0.81 14.19 -5.94
N LYS A 70 -0.99 12.96 -5.42
CA LYS A 70 -1.74 12.70 -4.17
C LYS A 70 -0.87 12.63 -2.92
N GLY A 71 0.45 12.77 -3.07
CA GLY A 71 1.40 12.66 -1.97
C GLY A 71 1.58 11.21 -1.52
N ALA A 72 1.77 11.02 -0.22
CA ALA A 72 2.02 9.71 0.37
C ALA A 72 0.83 8.75 0.17
N THR A 73 1.12 7.48 -0.06
CA THR A 73 0.11 6.46 -0.38
C THR A 73 0.44 5.12 0.27
N ILE A 74 -0.61 4.36 0.61
CA ILE A 74 -0.52 2.93 0.87
C ILE A 74 -1.23 2.20 -0.25
N TRP A 75 -0.59 1.17 -0.80
CA TRP A 75 -1.24 0.22 -1.70
C TRP A 75 -1.36 -1.14 -1.01
N VAL A 76 -2.40 -1.88 -1.37
CA VAL A 76 -2.77 -3.16 -0.76
C VAL A 76 -3.29 -4.12 -1.84
N ALA A 77 -2.95 -5.39 -1.71
CA ALA A 77 -3.43 -6.47 -2.55
C ALA A 77 -3.69 -7.73 -1.71
N ILE A 78 -4.73 -8.48 -2.08
CA ILE A 78 -4.98 -9.83 -1.57
C ILE A 78 -4.50 -10.80 -2.63
N ILE A 79 -3.67 -11.78 -2.24
CA ILE A 79 -3.18 -12.80 -3.16
C ILE A 79 -4.33 -13.75 -3.52
N GLN A 80 -4.54 -13.96 -4.82
CA GLN A 80 -5.62 -14.80 -5.32
C GLN A 80 -5.49 -16.23 -4.78
N GLY A 81 -6.58 -16.75 -4.21
CA GLY A 81 -6.62 -18.11 -3.66
C GLY A 81 -5.99 -18.23 -2.26
N SER A 82 -5.68 -17.12 -1.58
CA SER A 82 -5.20 -17.15 -0.20
C SER A 82 -5.82 -16.06 0.67
N THR A 83 -5.54 -16.12 1.97
CA THR A 83 -5.85 -15.07 2.95
C THR A 83 -4.72 -14.06 3.08
N GLN A 84 -3.66 -14.18 2.29
CA GLN A 84 -2.49 -13.32 2.41
C GLN A 84 -2.81 -11.93 1.86
N LEU A 85 -2.59 -10.91 2.68
CA LEU A 85 -2.62 -9.52 2.27
C LEU A 85 -1.20 -8.98 2.23
N ILE A 86 -0.84 -8.31 1.15
CA ILE A 86 0.45 -7.63 0.99
C ILE A 86 0.23 -6.18 0.61
N GLY A 87 1.26 -5.37 0.78
CA GLY A 87 1.19 -3.97 0.43
C GLY A 87 2.49 -3.24 0.67
N GLY A 88 2.42 -1.94 0.49
CA GLY A 88 3.52 -1.05 0.78
C GLY A 88 3.08 0.38 0.99
N TYR A 89 3.90 1.12 1.73
CA TYR A 89 3.79 2.55 1.91
C TYR A 89 4.85 3.27 1.10
N ASN A 90 4.43 4.32 0.42
CA ASN A 90 5.29 5.26 -0.27
C ASN A 90 5.04 6.67 0.29
N PRO A 91 6.05 7.35 0.87
CA PRO A 91 5.94 8.70 1.39
C PRO A 91 5.99 9.79 0.31
N ARG A 92 6.40 9.46 -0.92
CA ARG A 92 6.42 10.36 -2.08
C ARG A 92 5.16 10.13 -2.93
N ASP A 93 4.88 11.10 -3.80
CA ASP A 93 3.85 10.98 -4.82
C ASP A 93 4.28 10.04 -5.98
N TRP A 94 3.32 9.63 -6.82
CA TRP A 94 3.53 8.76 -7.98
C TRP A 94 3.77 9.50 -9.31
N SER A 95 3.71 10.83 -9.33
CA SER A 95 3.97 11.57 -10.57
C SER A 95 5.46 11.59 -10.88
N GLY A 96 5.82 11.55 -12.17
CA GLY A 96 7.20 11.63 -12.58
C GLY A 96 7.49 10.85 -13.86
N LYS A 97 8.78 10.74 -14.17
CA LYS A 97 9.33 10.00 -15.32
C LYS A 97 10.64 9.34 -14.94
N GLY A 98 10.67 8.64 -13.81
CA GLY A 98 11.92 8.14 -13.25
C GLY A 98 11.73 7.35 -11.97
N SER A 99 12.81 7.23 -11.22
CA SER A 99 12.79 6.60 -9.91
C SER A 99 13.04 7.63 -8.82
N LYS A 100 12.47 7.40 -7.63
CA LYS A 100 12.63 8.25 -6.45
C LYS A 100 13.23 7.46 -5.31
N ASP A 101 14.09 8.11 -4.55
CA ASP A 101 14.73 7.59 -3.35
C ASP A 101 13.90 7.93 -2.10
N THR A 102 13.85 6.97 -1.17
CA THR A 102 13.37 7.22 0.20
C THR A 102 13.74 6.07 1.12
N THR A 103 14.09 6.42 2.36
CA THR A 103 14.35 5.48 3.47
C THR A 103 13.12 5.29 4.36
N ASN A 104 12.00 5.93 4.01
CA ASN A 104 10.76 5.89 4.78
C ASN A 104 9.68 5.01 4.13
N SER A 105 9.96 4.41 2.97
CA SER A 105 9.11 3.37 2.39
C SER A 105 9.22 2.07 3.18
N PHE A 106 8.13 1.32 3.23
CA PHE A 106 8.11 -0.03 3.76
C PHE A 106 7.18 -0.93 2.95
N LEU A 107 7.52 -2.21 2.91
CA LEU A 107 6.62 -3.26 2.45
C LEU A 107 6.04 -3.98 3.66
N PHE A 108 4.85 -4.53 3.52
CA PHE A 108 4.23 -5.32 4.57
C PHE A 108 3.47 -6.52 4.03
N ASN A 109 3.28 -7.50 4.92
CA ASN A 109 2.47 -8.67 4.67
C ASN A 109 1.69 -9.06 5.93
N PHE A 110 0.49 -9.59 5.73
CA PHE A 110 -0.35 -10.28 6.70
C PHE A 110 -0.49 -11.69 6.18
N THR A 111 -0.09 -12.70 6.96
CA THR A 111 -0.27 -14.10 6.55
C THR A 111 -1.75 -14.51 6.55
N ASP A 112 -2.58 -13.81 7.33
CA ASP A 112 -4.03 -13.90 7.30
C ASP A 112 -4.63 -12.50 7.43
N VAL A 113 -5.36 -12.08 6.39
CA VAL A 113 -6.06 -10.79 6.33
C VAL A 113 -6.98 -10.60 7.52
N ASN A 114 -7.55 -11.65 8.10
CA ASN A 114 -8.46 -11.53 9.25
C ASN A 114 -7.73 -11.42 10.59
N ASN A 115 -6.42 -11.68 10.64
CA ASN A 115 -5.62 -11.65 11.85
C ASN A 115 -4.59 -10.50 11.81
N ILE A 116 -4.87 -9.42 12.52
CA ILE A 116 -3.96 -8.26 12.60
C ILE A 116 -2.60 -8.59 13.23
N PHE A 117 -2.53 -9.60 14.11
CA PHE A 117 -1.28 -10.02 14.73
C PHE A 117 -0.36 -10.79 13.77
N SER A 118 -0.87 -11.18 12.61
CA SER A 118 -0.06 -11.78 11.54
C SER A 118 0.76 -10.76 10.75
N ALA A 119 0.55 -9.47 11.00
CA ALA A 119 1.16 -8.39 10.25
C ALA A 119 2.65 -8.24 10.54
N LYS A 120 3.44 -8.15 9.47
CA LYS A 120 4.88 -7.83 9.51
C LYS A 120 5.18 -6.78 8.46
N PHE A 121 6.08 -5.85 8.77
CA PHE A 121 6.60 -4.89 7.82
C PHE A 121 8.13 -4.94 7.80
N GLY A 122 8.70 -4.55 6.67
CA GLY A 122 10.15 -4.41 6.48
C GLY A 122 10.45 -3.03 5.91
N LEU A 123 11.40 -2.34 6.54
CA LEU A 123 11.98 -1.13 5.99
C LEU A 123 12.99 -1.49 4.88
N LEU A 124 13.21 -0.58 3.94
CA LEU A 124 14.31 -0.70 3.00
C LEU A 124 15.64 -0.53 3.75
N ASN A 125 16.54 -1.50 3.63
CA ASN A 125 17.85 -1.49 4.32
C ASN A 125 18.86 -0.64 3.54
N ASN A 126 19.46 0.35 4.23
CA ASN A 126 20.40 1.32 3.68
C ASN A 126 21.85 0.82 3.57
N GLN A 127 22.10 -0.47 3.40
CA GLN A 127 23.46 -1.02 3.54
C GLN A 127 24.31 -1.05 2.25
N SER A 128 23.92 -0.37 1.17
CA SER A 128 24.82 -0.20 0.03
C SER A 128 24.74 1.20 -0.59
N ASP A 129 25.91 1.80 -0.82
CA ASP A 129 26.14 3.12 -1.40
C ASP A 129 25.78 3.22 -2.90
N GLN A 130 24.76 2.49 -3.37
CA GLN A 130 24.33 2.52 -4.76
C GLN A 130 22.83 2.78 -4.87
N TRP A 131 22.50 3.90 -5.52
CA TRP A 131 21.19 4.29 -6.07
C TRP A 131 19.97 3.58 -5.47
N GLN A 132 19.60 3.98 -4.25
CA GLN A 132 18.50 3.39 -3.48
C GLN A 132 17.15 3.92 -3.98
N LEU A 133 16.75 3.42 -5.13
CA LEU A 133 15.50 3.75 -5.79
C LEU A 133 14.38 2.89 -5.17
N ALA A 134 13.52 3.52 -4.38
CA ALA A 134 12.43 2.85 -3.66
C ALA A 134 11.11 2.85 -4.45
N ILE A 135 10.99 3.78 -5.40
CA ILE A 135 9.74 4.05 -6.12
C ILE A 135 10.08 4.22 -7.59
N HIS A 136 9.41 3.47 -8.45
CA HIS A 136 9.48 3.65 -9.89
C HIS A 136 8.17 4.28 -10.38
N CYS A 137 8.24 5.46 -10.98
CA CYS A 137 7.08 6.32 -11.23
C CYS A 137 6.92 6.74 -12.70
N TYR A 138 7.39 5.92 -13.64
CA TYR A 138 7.05 6.10 -15.05
C TYR A 138 5.56 5.87 -15.27
N SER A 139 4.95 6.61 -16.21
CA SER A 139 3.49 6.60 -16.44
C SER A 139 2.90 5.25 -16.87
N ASN A 140 3.73 4.31 -17.28
CA ASN A 140 3.35 2.94 -17.65
C ASN A 140 3.53 1.94 -16.49
N GLU A 141 3.91 2.42 -15.31
CA GLU A 141 4.23 1.61 -14.14
C GLU A 141 3.22 1.88 -13.01
N GLY A 142 3.36 1.15 -11.92
CA GLY A 142 2.54 1.28 -10.72
C GLY A 142 3.02 0.29 -9.67
N PRO A 143 2.27 0.08 -8.58
CA PRO A 143 2.60 -0.97 -7.63
C PRO A 143 2.61 -2.33 -8.33
N SER A 144 3.79 -2.95 -8.39
CA SER A 144 4.03 -4.30 -8.91
C SER A 144 4.67 -5.17 -7.83
N ILE A 145 4.35 -6.46 -7.84
CA ILE A 145 4.89 -7.50 -6.94
C ILE A 145 5.58 -8.55 -7.80
#